data_AF-R7QLS2-F1
#
_entry.id   AF-R7QLS2-F1
#
_cell.length_a   1.000
_cell.length_b   1.000
_cell.length_c   1.000
_cell.angle_alpha   90.00
_cell.angle_beta   90.00
_cell.angle_gamma   90.00
#
_symmetry.space_group_name_H-M   'P 1'
#
loop_
_entity.id
_entity.type
_entity.pdbx_description
1 polymer ?
#
loop_
_entity_poly.entity_id
_entity_poly.type
_entity_poly.pdbx_seq_one_letter_code
_entity_poly.pdbx_strand_id
1 'polypeptide(L)'
;MQSDWLKDIPCEGGGEEESGGEGDAGVDGDAEGEDDTENGDESTSVVVIDVGIPSPPPGSSELDGSDTLSTSPEPSLPEVISSESTSEDSDDDDDDDDDDVVCIDAAALDHVARQDLVFSNHVLKAVLCDMYGSCATDGHIVEYRGHAMMMRTYCDLVGCSKREVEVNSPRYRRRLRVPSRTEGLEFTSLAARYSTRVEERMLAIVVHIGL
;
A
#
# COMPACT_ATOMS: atom_id res chain seq x y z
N MET A 1 19.43 19.10 13.22
CA MET A 1 18.33 19.26 12.24
C MET A 1 17.28 18.22 12.58
N GLN A 2 15.99 18.56 12.52
CA GLN A 2 14.92 17.58 12.44
C GLN A 2 14.42 17.53 10.99
N SER A 3 13.95 16.36 10.55
CA SER A 3 13.63 16.11 9.14
C SER A 3 12.23 16.62 8.80
N ASP A 4 12.13 17.85 8.29
CA ASP A 4 10.84 18.51 8.01
C ASP A 4 10.00 17.85 6.89
N TRP A 5 10.58 16.87 6.18
CA TRP A 5 9.91 15.97 5.23
C TRP A 5 9.15 14.81 5.90
N LEU A 6 9.39 14.56 7.20
CA LEU A 6 8.75 13.50 7.98
C LEU A 6 7.64 14.09 8.87
N LYS A 7 6.77 14.91 8.26
CA LYS A 7 5.48 15.28 8.87
C LYS A 7 4.57 14.05 8.83
N ASP A 8 3.73 13.88 9.84
CA ASP A 8 2.57 12.99 9.75
C ASP A 8 1.81 13.33 8.45
N ILE A 9 1.67 12.37 7.53
CA ILE A 9 0.70 12.48 6.43
C ILE A 9 -0.66 12.28 7.10
N PRO A 10 -1.49 13.32 7.26
CA PRO A 10 -2.72 13.20 8.01
C PRO A 10 -3.72 12.38 7.18
N CYS A 11 -4.65 11.71 7.84
CA CYS A 11 -5.84 11.19 7.18
C CYS A 11 -6.87 12.33 6.93
N GLU A 12 -6.47 13.61 6.89
CA GLU A 12 -7.36 14.79 6.86
C GLU A 12 -7.45 15.41 5.46
N GLY A 13 -8.65 15.82 5.04
CA GLY A 13 -8.87 16.63 3.85
C GLY A 13 -9.46 18.01 4.21
N GLY A 14 -8.94 19.06 3.55
CA GLY A 14 -9.49 20.43 3.54
C GLY A 14 -9.18 21.32 4.77
N GLY A 15 -8.31 22.33 4.62
CA GLY A 15 -8.03 23.29 5.70
C GLY A 15 -6.95 24.36 5.46
N GLU A 16 -7.14 25.24 4.46
CA GLU A 16 -6.60 26.62 4.34
C GLU A 16 -5.11 26.93 4.69
N GLU A 17 -4.26 26.83 3.67
CA GLU A 17 -3.24 27.80 3.17
C GLU A 17 -2.23 28.57 4.08
N GLU A 18 -0.98 28.58 3.58
CA GLU A 18 0.06 29.63 3.62
C GLU A 18 0.30 30.58 4.82
N SER A 19 1.57 30.59 5.30
CA SER A 19 2.43 31.76 5.01
C SER A 19 3.92 31.44 5.12
N GLY A 20 4.74 32.00 4.22
CA GLY A 20 6.14 31.63 4.02
C GLY A 20 7.17 32.19 5.01
N GLY A 21 8.42 31.73 4.87
CA GLY A 21 9.58 32.19 5.62
C GLY A 21 10.90 31.79 4.95
N GLU A 22 11.50 32.71 4.21
CA GLU A 22 12.75 32.49 3.46
C GLU A 22 13.96 32.30 4.38
N GLY A 23 14.89 31.41 4.01
CA GLY A 23 16.11 31.10 4.76
C GLY A 23 17.34 31.02 3.85
N ASP A 24 18.36 31.83 4.16
CA ASP A 24 19.48 32.12 3.26
C ASP A 24 20.53 30.99 3.16
N ALA A 25 21.32 31.00 2.07
CA ALA A 25 22.21 29.90 1.70
C ALA A 25 23.65 30.04 2.23
N GLY A 26 24.27 28.91 2.59
CA GLY A 26 25.72 28.78 2.75
C GLY A 26 26.16 27.74 3.78
N VAL A 27 26.90 26.72 3.36
CA VAL A 27 28.37 26.79 3.24
C VAL A 27 28.91 25.54 2.53
N ASP A 28 29.79 25.72 1.55
CA ASP A 28 30.59 24.63 0.98
C ASP A 28 31.64 24.14 1.99
N GLY A 29 31.95 22.85 1.97
CA GLY A 29 32.90 22.25 2.91
C GLY A 29 33.41 20.90 2.42
N ASP A 30 34.53 20.94 1.68
CA ASP A 30 35.23 19.76 1.19
C ASP A 30 35.72 18.85 2.33
N ALA A 31 35.53 17.54 2.15
CA ALA A 31 36.17 16.51 2.96
C ALA A 31 36.35 15.25 2.10
N GLU A 32 37.50 15.15 1.41
CA GLU A 32 37.88 13.92 0.73
C GLU A 32 38.20 12.84 1.78
N GLY A 33 37.77 11.60 1.48
CA GLY A 33 37.83 10.47 2.40
C GLY A 33 38.01 9.17 1.63
N GLU A 34 39.19 9.02 1.01
CA GLU A 34 39.66 7.74 0.49
C GLU A 34 39.95 6.79 1.65
N ASP A 35 39.28 5.64 1.71
CA ASP A 35 39.70 4.50 2.52
C ASP A 35 39.55 3.23 1.66
N ASP A 36 40.67 2.53 1.48
CA ASP A 36 40.80 1.30 0.71
C ASP A 36 40.43 0.07 1.58
N THR A 37 40.43 -1.13 0.97
CA THR A 37 40.32 -2.45 1.64
C THR A 37 38.94 -2.78 2.26
N GLU A 38 38.53 -4.04 2.42
CA GLU A 38 39.16 -5.34 2.13
C GLU A 38 38.13 -6.35 1.56
N ASN A 39 38.59 -7.39 0.86
CA ASN A 39 37.72 -8.46 0.34
C ASN A 39 37.33 -9.47 1.43
N GLY A 40 36.07 -9.48 1.85
CA GLY A 40 35.50 -10.51 2.73
C GLY A 40 34.69 -11.57 1.97
N ASP A 41 35.35 -12.58 1.40
CA ASP A 41 34.68 -13.82 0.96
C ASP A 41 34.49 -14.74 2.17
N GLU A 42 33.26 -14.85 2.67
CA GLU A 42 32.89 -15.92 3.61
C GLU A 42 31.85 -16.85 2.99
N SER A 43 32.25 -18.09 2.76
CA SER A 43 31.44 -19.12 2.10
C SER A 43 30.25 -19.56 2.97
N THR A 44 29.05 -19.08 2.65
CA THR A 44 27.82 -19.58 3.27
C THR A 44 27.54 -21.03 2.85
N SER A 45 27.55 -21.94 3.83
CA SER A 45 27.37 -23.37 3.59
C SER A 45 25.89 -23.73 3.42
N VAL A 46 25.50 -24.03 2.18
CA VAL A 46 24.13 -24.48 1.86
C VAL A 46 23.90 -25.91 2.39
N VAL A 47 23.35 -26.01 3.59
CA VAL A 47 22.77 -27.26 4.10
C VAL A 47 21.48 -27.57 3.34
N VAL A 48 21.58 -28.46 2.36
CA VAL A 48 20.42 -29.08 1.71
C VAL A 48 19.67 -29.96 2.72
N ILE A 49 18.54 -29.46 3.22
CA ILE A 49 17.65 -30.23 4.10
C ILE A 49 16.78 -31.13 3.22
N ASP A 50 17.02 -32.44 3.29
CA ASP A 50 16.21 -33.45 2.60
C ASP A 50 14.84 -33.59 3.29
N VAL A 51 13.90 -32.71 2.93
CA VAL A 51 12.50 -32.80 3.36
C VAL A 51 11.77 -33.75 2.41
N GLY A 52 11.72 -35.03 2.80
CA GLY A 52 11.11 -36.10 2.01
C GLY A 52 9.66 -35.79 1.61
N ILE A 53 9.43 -35.71 0.29
CA ILE A 53 8.11 -35.45 -0.30
C ILE A 53 7.20 -36.67 -0.09
N PRO A 54 6.03 -36.54 0.56
CA PRO A 54 5.06 -37.62 0.62
C PRO A 54 4.35 -37.77 -0.74
N SER A 55 4.63 -38.87 -1.44
CA SER A 55 3.98 -39.18 -2.73
C SER A 55 2.45 -39.31 -2.59
N PRO A 56 1.64 -38.65 -3.45
CA PRO A 56 0.20 -38.90 -3.49
C PRO A 56 -0.11 -40.29 -4.08
N PRO A 57 -1.19 -40.95 -3.64
CA PRO A 57 -1.61 -42.26 -4.18
C PRO A 57 -2.25 -42.13 -5.59
N PRO A 58 -2.14 -43.16 -6.46
CA PRO A 58 -2.67 -43.14 -7.83
C PRO A 58 -4.07 -43.74 -7.99
N GLY A 59 -4.86 -43.19 -8.94
CA GLY A 59 -6.18 -43.69 -9.40
C GLY A 59 -7.38 -43.31 -8.53
N SER A 60 -8.64 -43.24 -8.98
CA SER A 60 -9.31 -43.30 -10.30
C SER A 60 -10.76 -42.76 -10.11
N SER A 61 -11.64 -42.47 -11.08
CA SER A 61 -11.73 -42.54 -12.56
C SER A 61 -12.56 -41.33 -13.06
N GLU A 62 -12.31 -40.74 -14.24
CA GLU A 62 -12.90 -41.10 -15.55
C GLU A 62 -14.44 -41.31 -15.62
N LEU A 63 -15.08 -40.48 -16.47
CA LEU A 63 -16.34 -40.63 -17.24
C LEU A 63 -17.71 -40.69 -16.52
N ASP A 64 -18.55 -39.65 -16.73
CA ASP A 64 -19.80 -39.61 -17.55
C ASP A 64 -20.61 -38.32 -17.21
N GLY A 65 -21.47 -37.69 -18.02
CA GLY A 65 -21.80 -37.85 -19.45
C GLY A 65 -23.12 -37.13 -19.82
N SER A 66 -23.10 -36.16 -20.75
CA SER A 66 -24.29 -35.45 -21.34
C SER A 66 -25.15 -34.65 -20.32
N ASP A 67 -26.13 -33.79 -20.61
CA ASP A 67 -26.71 -33.11 -21.80
C ASP A 67 -27.36 -31.77 -21.28
N THR A 68 -28.10 -30.88 -21.97
CA THR A 68 -28.68 -30.82 -23.33
C THR A 68 -28.72 -29.36 -23.89
N LEU A 69 -28.94 -29.27 -25.21
CA LEU A 69 -29.38 -28.15 -26.06
C LEU A 69 -29.89 -26.79 -25.47
N SER A 70 -29.33 -25.71 -26.05
CA SER A 70 -30.02 -24.65 -26.81
C SER A 70 -31.15 -23.79 -26.20
N THR A 71 -30.91 -22.47 -26.16
CA THR A 71 -31.77 -21.52 -26.90
C THR A 71 -31.01 -20.26 -27.32
N SER A 72 -31.39 -19.68 -28.46
CA SER A 72 -31.00 -18.35 -28.96
C SER A 72 -32.20 -17.81 -29.76
N PRO A 73 -32.50 -16.51 -29.68
CA PRO A 73 -32.29 -15.70 -30.88
C PRO A 73 -31.89 -14.22 -30.64
N GLU A 74 -30.98 -13.73 -31.48
CA GLU A 74 -30.92 -12.35 -31.98
C GLU A 74 -31.92 -12.16 -33.17
N PRO A 75 -32.11 -10.97 -33.81
CA PRO A 75 -31.45 -9.66 -33.64
C PRO A 75 -32.43 -8.46 -33.53
N SER A 76 -31.92 -7.21 -33.50
CA SER A 76 -32.34 -6.10 -34.41
C SER A 76 -31.63 -4.76 -34.13
N LEU A 77 -31.08 -4.13 -35.18
CA LEU A 77 -30.70 -2.71 -35.25
C LEU A 77 -31.84 -1.87 -35.87
N PRO A 78 -31.91 -0.55 -35.63
CA PRO A 78 -31.39 0.45 -36.59
C PRO A 78 -30.57 1.57 -35.91
N GLU A 79 -29.42 2.00 -36.44
CA GLU A 79 -29.23 3.01 -37.52
C GLU A 79 -29.56 4.48 -37.18
N VAL A 80 -28.46 5.24 -37.02
CA VAL A 80 -28.19 6.67 -37.34
C VAL A 80 -29.21 7.79 -37.00
N ILE A 81 -28.71 8.78 -36.24
CA ILE A 81 -28.73 10.20 -36.65
C ILE A 81 -27.43 10.89 -36.20
N SER A 82 -26.88 11.76 -37.05
CA SER A 82 -25.84 12.71 -36.63
C SER A 82 -26.49 13.94 -36.00
N SER A 83 -25.90 14.48 -34.94
CA SER A 83 -26.13 15.86 -34.49
C SER A 83 -24.88 16.39 -33.82
N GLU A 84 -24.09 17.11 -34.61
CA GLU A 84 -23.03 18.00 -34.13
C GLU A 84 -23.69 19.14 -33.36
N SER A 85 -23.24 19.41 -32.13
CA SER A 85 -23.70 20.55 -31.31
C SER A 85 -22.59 20.92 -30.35
N THR A 86 -21.80 21.92 -30.73
CA THR A 86 -20.59 22.38 -30.02
C THR A 86 -20.92 23.45 -28.99
N SER A 87 -21.20 23.00 -27.78
CA SER A 87 -21.23 23.75 -26.52
C SER A 87 -21.26 22.70 -25.40
N GLU A 88 -20.71 22.90 -24.21
CA GLU A 88 -20.41 24.17 -23.52
C GLU A 88 -18.94 24.23 -23.05
N ASP A 89 -18.46 25.41 -22.67
CA ASP A 89 -17.24 25.53 -21.87
C ASP A 89 -17.54 24.88 -20.50
N SER A 90 -16.81 23.83 -20.16
CA SER A 90 -16.63 23.36 -18.78
C SER A 90 -15.21 23.70 -18.39
N ASP A 91 -15.04 24.59 -17.43
CA ASP A 91 -13.77 24.73 -16.72
C ASP A 91 -13.62 23.49 -15.82
N ASP A 92 -12.91 22.47 -16.31
CA ASP A 92 -12.52 21.29 -15.54
C ASP A 92 -11.43 21.69 -14.53
N ASP A 93 -11.82 22.45 -13.50
CA ASP A 93 -11.07 22.64 -12.25
C ASP A 93 -11.07 21.31 -11.46
N ASP A 94 -10.53 20.24 -12.06
CA ASP A 94 -10.27 18.92 -11.46
C ASP A 94 -9.09 19.00 -10.45
N ASP A 95 -9.10 20.03 -9.59
CA ASP A 95 -8.34 20.09 -8.33
C ASP A 95 -9.01 19.21 -7.26
N ASP A 96 -9.48 18.02 -7.66
CA ASP A 96 -9.72 16.88 -6.77
C ASP A 96 -8.35 16.37 -6.30
N ASP A 97 -7.73 17.17 -5.43
CA ASP A 97 -6.72 16.76 -4.45
C ASP A 97 -7.43 15.82 -3.45
N ASP A 98 -7.86 14.66 -3.96
CA ASP A 98 -8.29 13.47 -3.24
C ASP A 98 -7.03 12.86 -2.59
N ASP A 99 -6.43 13.68 -1.72
CA ASP A 99 -5.20 13.45 -0.95
C ASP A 99 -5.38 12.10 -0.27
N ASP A 100 -4.70 11.04 -0.75
CA ASP A 100 -5.29 9.69 -0.76
C ASP A 100 -5.23 8.99 0.62
N VAL A 101 -5.96 9.56 1.58
CA VAL A 101 -6.03 9.36 3.02
C VAL A 101 -5.62 7.94 3.41
N VAL A 102 -4.39 7.81 3.92
CA VAL A 102 -3.70 6.52 4.09
C VAL A 102 -3.86 5.99 5.51
N CYS A 103 -4.75 5.02 5.70
CA CYS A 103 -5.15 4.52 7.02
C CYS A 103 -5.37 2.98 7.00
N ILE A 104 -5.49 2.35 8.17
CA ILE A 104 -5.60 0.88 8.34
C ILE A 104 -6.90 0.48 9.06
N ASP A 105 -7.29 -0.80 9.02
CA ASP A 105 -8.45 -1.36 9.74
C ASP A 105 -8.48 -0.88 11.22
N ALA A 106 -9.56 -0.20 11.59
CA ALA A 106 -9.80 0.25 12.96
C ALA A 106 -9.74 -0.90 13.98
N ALA A 107 -10.16 -2.11 13.59
CA ALA A 107 -10.11 -3.29 14.43
C ALA A 107 -8.71 -3.94 14.54
N ALA A 108 -7.70 -3.44 13.82
CA ALA A 108 -6.28 -3.70 14.14
C ALA A 108 -5.75 -2.73 15.22
N LEU A 109 -6.38 -1.55 15.35
CA LEU A 109 -5.97 -0.46 16.24
C LEU A 109 -6.63 -0.49 17.63
N ASP A 110 -7.42 -1.51 17.98
CA ASP A 110 -8.13 -1.63 19.28
C ASP A 110 -7.18 -1.60 20.51
N HIS A 111 -5.90 -1.94 20.32
CA HIS A 111 -4.86 -1.86 21.35
C HIS A 111 -4.16 -0.49 21.43
N VAL A 112 -4.45 0.45 20.51
CA VAL A 112 -3.88 1.79 20.47
C VAL A 112 -4.84 2.77 21.15
N ALA A 113 -4.32 3.58 22.07
CA ALA A 113 -5.14 4.52 22.82
C ALA A 113 -5.66 5.66 21.91
N ARG A 114 -6.92 6.09 22.08
CA ARG A 114 -7.59 7.02 21.15
C ARG A 114 -6.84 8.35 20.92
N GLN A 115 -6.15 8.88 21.93
CA GLN A 115 -5.34 10.10 21.77
C GLN A 115 -4.06 9.91 20.94
N ASP A 116 -3.66 8.67 20.69
CA ASP A 116 -2.52 8.29 19.85
C ASP A 116 -2.95 7.99 18.40
N LEU A 117 -4.24 8.14 18.06
CA LEU A 117 -4.78 8.03 16.72
C LEU A 117 -4.83 9.41 16.03
N VAL A 118 -4.78 9.42 14.70
CA VAL A 118 -4.92 10.62 13.88
C VAL A 118 -6.35 11.16 14.02
N PHE A 119 -7.36 10.37 13.66
CA PHE A 119 -8.76 10.78 13.79
C PHE A 119 -9.33 10.54 15.20
N SER A 120 -10.25 11.42 15.61
CA SER A 120 -11.06 11.26 16.83
C SER A 120 -12.15 10.17 16.74
N ASN A 121 -12.59 9.85 15.52
CA ASN A 121 -13.56 8.78 15.21
C ASN A 121 -13.02 7.97 14.03
N HIS A 122 -13.45 6.72 13.87
CA HIS A 122 -13.10 5.94 12.66
C HIS A 122 -13.91 6.44 11.45
N VAL A 123 -13.34 6.29 10.25
CA VAL A 123 -13.93 6.74 8.98
C VAL A 123 -14.13 5.54 8.07
N LEU A 124 -15.22 5.45 7.32
CA LEU A 124 -15.38 4.41 6.31
C LEU A 124 -14.54 4.76 5.07
N LYS A 125 -13.59 3.90 4.67
CA LYS A 125 -12.87 4.03 3.39
C LYS A 125 -12.73 2.67 2.69
N ALA A 126 -12.64 2.70 1.37
CA ALA A 126 -12.31 1.53 0.57
C ALA A 126 -10.83 1.12 0.76
N VAL A 127 -10.60 -0.14 1.11
CA VAL A 127 -9.29 -0.71 1.45
C VAL A 127 -9.03 -1.99 0.66
N LEU A 128 -7.76 -2.40 0.61
CA LEU A 128 -7.38 -3.75 0.22
C LEU A 128 -7.35 -4.64 1.47
N CYS A 129 -8.06 -5.75 1.44
CA CYS A 129 -8.08 -6.79 2.48
C CYS A 129 -7.54 -8.11 1.94
N ASP A 130 -6.62 -8.74 2.67
CA ASP A 130 -6.18 -10.10 2.38
C ASP A 130 -7.21 -11.18 2.79
N MET A 131 -6.82 -12.45 2.72
CA MET A 131 -7.68 -13.59 3.09
C MET A 131 -7.93 -13.73 4.60
N TYR A 132 -7.08 -13.15 5.45
CA TYR A 132 -7.21 -13.19 6.92
C TYR A 132 -7.93 -11.97 7.49
N GLY A 133 -8.21 -10.97 6.64
CA GLY A 133 -8.83 -9.71 7.04
C GLY A 133 -7.82 -8.74 7.65
N SER A 134 -6.55 -8.79 7.24
CA SER A 134 -5.63 -7.67 7.42
C SER A 134 -5.89 -6.66 6.29
N CYS A 135 -6.33 -5.44 6.64
CA CYS A 135 -6.74 -4.45 5.66
C CYS A 135 -6.10 -3.07 5.86
N ALA A 136 -5.74 -2.42 4.74
CA ALA A 136 -5.28 -1.03 4.69
C ALA A 136 -5.57 -0.42 3.30
N THR A 137 -5.51 0.91 3.19
CA THR A 137 -5.52 1.59 1.88
C THR A 137 -4.28 1.20 1.07
N ASP A 138 -4.33 1.32 -0.26
CA ASP A 138 -3.35 0.67 -1.14
C ASP A 138 -1.93 1.30 -1.05
N GLY A 139 -1.84 2.61 -0.81
CA GLY A 139 -0.60 3.34 -0.51
C GLY A 139 0.00 3.14 0.90
N HIS A 140 -0.66 2.39 1.80
CA HIS A 140 -0.15 2.21 3.16
C HIS A 140 1.12 1.35 3.21
N ILE A 141 2.16 1.76 3.94
CA ILE A 141 3.41 1.01 4.03
C ILE A 141 3.28 -0.13 5.06
N VAL A 142 3.39 -1.36 4.57
CA VAL A 142 3.40 -2.59 5.37
C VAL A 142 4.78 -3.24 5.33
N GLU A 143 5.14 -3.93 6.40
CA GLU A 143 6.31 -4.79 6.45
C GLU A 143 5.86 -6.25 6.41
N TYR A 144 6.14 -6.95 5.30
CA TYR A 144 5.84 -8.37 5.13
C TYR A 144 7.14 -9.18 5.11
N ARG A 145 7.33 -10.03 6.14
CA ARG A 145 8.50 -10.91 6.31
C ARG A 145 9.83 -10.14 6.19
N GLY A 146 9.92 -9.00 6.88
CA GLY A 146 11.10 -8.12 6.89
C GLY A 146 11.27 -7.25 5.63
N HIS A 147 10.32 -7.29 4.68
CA HIS A 147 10.35 -6.50 3.46
C HIS A 147 9.26 -5.43 3.50
N ALA A 148 9.64 -4.16 3.44
CA ALA A 148 8.72 -3.05 3.42
C ALA A 148 8.25 -2.72 2.00
N MET A 149 6.95 -2.52 1.83
CA MET A 149 6.29 -2.24 0.54
C MET A 149 4.92 -1.56 0.77
N MET A 150 4.31 -1.02 -0.27
CA MET A 150 2.92 -0.55 -0.18
C MET A 150 1.96 -1.76 -0.08
N MET A 151 0.81 -1.57 0.58
CA MET A 151 -0.23 -2.59 0.71
C MET A 151 -0.69 -3.10 -0.66
N ARG A 152 -0.72 -2.24 -1.69
CA ARG A 152 -0.94 -2.60 -3.09
C ARG A 152 0.01 -3.70 -3.56
N THR A 153 1.31 -3.52 -3.33
CA THR A 153 2.38 -4.43 -3.73
C THR A 153 2.34 -5.73 -2.96
N TYR A 154 2.05 -5.68 -1.67
CA TYR A 154 1.77 -6.87 -0.87
C TYR A 154 0.57 -7.66 -1.47
N CYS A 155 -0.49 -6.95 -1.85
CA CYS A 155 -1.68 -7.54 -2.45
C CYS A 155 -1.47 -8.07 -3.89
N ASP A 156 -0.57 -7.47 -4.67
CA ASP A 156 -0.11 -8.02 -5.96
C ASP A 156 0.57 -9.41 -5.78
N LEU A 157 1.17 -9.68 -4.60
CA LEU A 157 1.86 -10.93 -4.28
C LEU A 157 0.95 -12.02 -3.68
N VAL A 158 -0.02 -11.64 -2.83
CA VAL A 158 -0.86 -12.62 -2.09
C VAL A 158 -2.29 -12.78 -2.64
N GLY A 159 -2.77 -11.81 -3.41
CA GLY A 159 -4.17 -11.71 -3.83
C GLY A 159 -5.07 -11.14 -2.74
N CYS A 160 -5.50 -9.89 -2.89
CA CYS A 160 -6.44 -9.21 -2.00
C CYS A 160 -7.81 -8.96 -2.64
N SER A 161 -8.78 -8.62 -1.80
CA SER A 161 -10.12 -8.16 -2.17
C SER A 161 -10.31 -6.70 -1.74
N LYS A 162 -10.91 -5.86 -2.60
CA LYS A 162 -11.39 -4.53 -2.17
C LYS A 162 -12.61 -4.68 -1.26
N ARG A 163 -12.65 -3.94 -0.15
CA ARG A 163 -13.78 -3.86 0.79
C ARG A 163 -13.88 -2.46 1.38
N GLU A 164 -15.05 -2.08 1.88
CA GLU A 164 -15.20 -0.88 2.72
C GLU A 164 -15.13 -1.31 4.19
N VAL A 165 -14.31 -0.63 4.99
CA VAL A 165 -14.18 -0.87 6.43
C VAL A 165 -14.02 0.45 7.17
N GLU A 166 -14.26 0.44 8.48
CA GLU A 166 -13.85 1.55 9.35
C GLU A 166 -12.32 1.56 9.48
N VAL A 167 -11.69 2.69 9.17
CA VAL A 167 -10.25 2.90 9.24
C VAL A 167 -9.85 4.03 10.19
N ASN A 168 -8.62 3.99 10.66
CA ASN A 168 -7.91 5.10 11.29
C ASN A 168 -6.39 4.87 11.11
N SER A 169 -5.56 5.83 11.48
CA SER A 169 -4.10 5.70 11.44
C SER A 169 -3.52 6.06 12.81
N PRO A 170 -2.49 5.37 13.31
CA PRO A 170 -1.77 5.82 14.49
C PRO A 170 -0.93 7.05 14.14
N ARG A 171 -0.85 8.03 15.05
CA ARG A 171 0.06 9.17 14.92
C ARG A 171 1.49 8.69 14.75
N TYR A 172 2.29 9.39 13.95
CA TYR A 172 3.65 8.98 13.64
C TYR A 172 4.47 8.81 14.92
N ARG A 173 4.99 7.60 15.11
CA ARG A 173 5.92 7.27 16.18
C ARG A 173 7.06 6.46 15.59
N ARG A 174 8.27 6.90 15.87
CA ARG A 174 9.48 6.30 15.32
C ARG A 174 9.53 4.79 15.65
N ARG A 175 9.69 3.95 14.63
CA ARG A 175 9.67 2.47 14.69
C ARG A 175 8.36 1.86 15.16
N LEU A 176 7.22 2.56 15.01
CA LEU A 176 5.93 1.94 15.30
C LEU A 176 5.65 0.79 14.32
N ARG A 177 5.21 -0.32 14.89
CA ARG A 177 4.63 -1.47 14.19
C ARG A 177 3.31 -1.80 14.86
N VAL A 178 2.26 -1.93 14.06
CA VAL A 178 0.95 -2.38 14.50
C VAL A 178 0.78 -3.81 13.97
N PRO A 179 0.65 -4.82 14.86
CA PRO A 179 0.51 -6.21 14.42
C PRO A 179 -0.78 -6.41 13.62
N SER A 180 -0.70 -7.12 12.50
CA SER A 180 -1.87 -7.49 11.70
C SER A 180 -2.47 -8.84 12.15
N ARG A 181 -3.50 -9.31 11.44
CA ARG A 181 -4.05 -10.67 11.62
C ARG A 181 -3.24 -11.75 10.87
N THR A 182 -2.26 -11.34 10.08
CA THR A 182 -1.56 -12.19 9.10
C THR A 182 -0.11 -12.43 9.53
N GLU A 183 0.32 -13.70 9.53
CA GLU A 183 1.63 -14.08 10.06
C GLU A 183 2.78 -13.43 9.28
N GLY A 184 3.58 -12.63 10.00
CA GLY A 184 4.71 -11.90 9.44
C GLY A 184 4.32 -10.66 8.62
N LEU A 185 3.09 -10.16 8.73
CA LEU A 185 2.67 -8.85 8.19
C LEU A 185 2.44 -7.88 9.35
N GLU A 186 3.08 -6.70 9.29
CA GLU A 186 2.88 -5.60 10.23
C GLU A 186 2.55 -4.31 9.47
N PHE A 187 1.66 -3.49 10.01
CA PHE A 187 1.42 -2.13 9.50
C PHE A 187 2.42 -1.16 10.13
N THR A 188 2.86 -0.16 9.37
CA THR A 188 3.71 0.92 9.89
C THR A 188 2.87 2.17 10.20
N SER A 189 3.49 3.26 10.63
CA SER A 189 2.85 4.59 10.64
C SER A 189 3.30 5.45 9.45
N LEU A 190 3.65 4.82 8.32
CA LEU A 190 4.13 5.48 7.11
C LEU A 190 3.21 5.16 5.91
N ALA A 191 3.18 6.10 4.98
CA ALA A 191 2.23 6.18 3.88
C ALA A 191 2.94 6.71 2.63
N ALA A 192 2.59 6.19 1.47
CA ALA A 192 2.88 6.83 0.19
C ALA A 192 1.74 7.80 -0.15
N ARG A 193 2.04 9.08 -0.41
CA ARG A 193 1.04 10.09 -0.82
C ARG A 193 0.64 9.91 -2.28
N TYR A 194 1.58 9.51 -3.13
CA TYR A 194 1.38 9.41 -4.59
C TYR A 194 1.34 7.95 -5.08
N SER A 195 1.39 6.98 -4.15
CA SER A 195 1.39 5.53 -4.43
C SER A 195 2.40 5.08 -5.50
N THR A 196 3.55 5.77 -5.62
CA THR A 196 4.53 5.50 -6.69
C THR A 196 5.57 4.44 -6.32
N ARG A 197 6.11 3.74 -7.33
CA ARG A 197 7.22 2.79 -7.17
C ARG A 197 8.56 3.42 -6.78
N VAL A 198 8.70 4.75 -6.85
CA VAL A 198 9.88 5.49 -6.37
C VAL A 198 9.73 5.78 -4.87
N GLU A 199 8.57 6.30 -4.50
CA GLU A 199 8.18 6.59 -3.12
C GLU A 199 8.17 5.33 -2.25
N GLU A 200 7.60 4.22 -2.74
CA GLU A 200 7.66 2.89 -2.11
C GLU A 200 9.09 2.49 -1.74
N ARG A 201 10.06 2.69 -2.65
CA ARG A 201 11.46 2.34 -2.42
C ARG A 201 12.12 3.25 -1.40
N MET A 202 11.81 4.55 -1.41
CA MET A 202 12.30 5.49 -0.41
C MET A 202 11.74 5.16 0.98
N LEU A 203 10.42 4.96 1.09
CA LEU A 203 9.75 4.61 2.35
C LEU A 203 10.20 3.24 2.89
N ALA A 204 10.50 2.27 2.02
CA ALA A 204 11.08 0.99 2.44
C ALA A 204 12.49 1.16 3.07
N ILE A 205 13.31 2.09 2.56
CA ILE A 205 14.62 2.43 3.17
C ILE A 205 14.41 3.14 4.53
N VAL A 206 13.49 4.09 4.60
CA VAL A 206 13.10 4.82 5.83
C VAL A 206 12.66 3.84 6.92
N VAL A 207 11.80 2.89 6.57
CA VAL A 207 11.40 1.76 7.41
C VAL A 207 12.61 0.94 7.89
N HIS A 208 13.51 0.56 6.98
CA HIS A 208 14.64 -0.33 7.29
C HIS A 208 15.67 0.29 8.24
N ILE A 209 15.95 1.60 8.12
CA ILE A 209 16.77 2.33 9.10
C ILE A 209 16.03 2.60 10.42
N GLY A 210 14.74 2.24 10.49
CA GLY A 210 13.87 2.44 11.63
C GLY A 210 13.72 3.91 11.97
N LEU A 211 13.26 4.68 10.99
CA LEU A 211 12.40 5.83 11.22
C LEU A 211 10.97 5.29 11.33
#